data_AF-A0A2V9PBV7-F1
#
_entry.id   AF-A0A2V9PBV7-F1
#
_cell.length_a   1.000
_cell.length_b   1.000
_cell.length_c   1.000
_cell.angle_alpha   90.00
_cell.angle_beta   90.00
_cell.angle_gamma   90.00
#
_symmetry.space_group_name_H-M   'P 1'
#
loop_
_entity.id
_entity.type
_entity.pdbx_description
1 polymer ?
#
loop_
_entity_poly.entity_id
_entity_poly.type
_entity_poly.pdbx_seq_one_letter_code
_entity_poly.pdbx_strand_id
1 'polypeptide(L)'
;MYLIYSALLAVGLLVASPYWLLEMLRHGKYKKGLLQRLGNVPESIRSPHGRSIWIHAVSVGEVLAVSQLVQALGTEFPDHRILISTTTDTGHQLASRRFGAENVFYFPLDFRFIMRKYFRAMRPEFVVVAETEFWPNFLRLANEARSPVAIVNARISDRSFPGYRRWRFLLCKVLKNVNLFLAQTQKDSRRLIEIGAPADRVAVSGNLKFDVPLPAPPPIVAQVRSAL
;
A
#
# COMPACT_ATOMS: atom_id res chain seq x y z
N MET A 1 -16.47 -7.58 -12.04
CA MET A 1 -15.46 -6.51 -11.81
C MET A 1 -14.06 -7.08 -11.64
N TYR A 2 -13.73 -7.80 -10.56
CA TYR A 2 -12.34 -8.25 -10.30
C TYR A 2 -11.76 -9.14 -11.41
N LEU A 3 -12.55 -10.04 -12.00
CA LEU A 3 -12.11 -10.85 -13.15
C LEU A 3 -11.81 -9.98 -14.38
N ILE A 4 -12.67 -9.00 -14.67
CA ILE A 4 -12.47 -8.05 -15.77
C ILE A 4 -11.21 -7.22 -15.53
N TYR A 5 -11.02 -6.72 -14.30
CA TYR A 5 -9.79 -6.02 -13.91
C TYR A 5 -8.55 -6.89 -14.14
N SER A 6 -8.56 -8.15 -13.68
CA SER A 6 -7.44 -9.07 -13.91
C SER A 6 -7.24 -9.40 -15.38
N ALA A 7 -8.30 -9.54 -16.18
CA ALA A 7 -8.18 -9.75 -17.63
C ALA A 7 -7.55 -8.53 -18.32
N LEU A 8 -8.00 -7.32 -17.98
CA LEU A 8 -7.43 -6.07 -18.49
C LEU A 8 -5.97 -5.90 -18.07
N LEU A 9 -5.62 -6.24 -16.82
CA LEU A 9 -4.25 -6.25 -16.34
C LEU A 9 -3.38 -7.24 -17.14
N ALA A 10 -3.89 -8.44 -17.41
CA ALA A 10 -3.18 -9.45 -18.20
C ALA A 10 -2.97 -8.98 -19.64
N VAL A 11 -3.99 -8.40 -20.29
CA VAL A 11 -3.88 -7.83 -21.64
C VAL A 11 -2.88 -6.67 -21.65
N GLY A 12 -2.95 -5.76 -20.67
CA GLY A 12 -2.01 -4.65 -20.55
C GLY A 12 -0.56 -5.12 -20.39
N LEU A 13 -0.33 -6.15 -19.57
CA LEU A 13 0.99 -6.77 -19.42
C LEU A 13 1.45 -7.47 -20.70
N LEU A 14 0.56 -8.18 -21.40
CA LEU A 14 0.88 -8.85 -22.67
C LEU A 14 1.28 -7.83 -23.74
N VAL A 15 0.54 -6.72 -23.86
CA VAL A 15 0.86 -5.63 -24.80
C VAL A 15 2.14 -4.90 -24.41
N ALA A 16 2.40 -4.67 -23.12
CA ALA A 16 3.62 -4.04 -22.64
C ALA A 16 4.84 -4.98 -22.65
N SER A 17 4.63 -6.30 -22.70
CA SER A 17 5.69 -7.31 -22.56
C SER A 17 6.80 -7.20 -23.61
N PRO A 18 6.57 -6.88 -24.90
CA PRO A 18 7.65 -6.74 -25.88
C PRO A 18 8.53 -5.54 -25.55
N TYR A 19 7.92 -4.44 -25.10
CA TYR A 19 8.64 -3.23 -24.69
C TYR A 19 9.51 -3.50 -23.45
N TRP A 20 8.96 -4.15 -22.42
CA TRP A 20 9.72 -4.52 -21.23
C TRP A 20 10.81 -5.54 -21.53
N LEU A 21 10.54 -6.53 -22.39
CA LEU A 21 11.53 -7.52 -22.79
C LEU A 21 12.69 -6.85 -23.54
N LEU A 22 12.40 -5.95 -24.46
CA LEU A 22 13.42 -5.16 -25.17
C LEU A 22 14.24 -4.30 -24.21
N GLU A 23 13.61 -3.65 -23.23
CA GLU A 23 14.32 -2.81 -22.26
C GLU A 23 15.12 -3.63 -21.24
N MET A 24 14.65 -4.82 -20.87
CA MET A 24 15.39 -5.81 -20.07
C MET A 24 16.62 -6.34 -20.81
N LEU A 25 16.50 -6.62 -22.12
CA LEU A 25 17.60 -7.10 -22.96
C LEU A 25 18.62 -6.01 -23.23
N ARG A 26 18.19 -4.77 -23.46
CA ARG A 26 19.06 -3.64 -23.80
C ARG A 26 19.76 -3.01 -22.60
N HIS A 27 19.07 -2.85 -21.47
CA HIS A 27 19.56 -2.05 -20.34
C HIS A 27 19.65 -2.83 -19.03
N GLY A 28 19.24 -4.11 -18.99
CA GLY A 28 19.17 -4.89 -17.76
C GLY A 28 18.14 -4.37 -16.72
N LYS A 29 17.41 -3.30 -17.06
CA LYS A 29 16.32 -2.74 -16.24
C LYS A 29 15.22 -3.78 -16.07
N TYR A 30 14.48 -3.73 -14.96
CA TYR A 30 13.33 -4.60 -14.67
C TYR A 30 13.62 -6.10 -14.43
N LYS A 31 14.88 -6.56 -14.49
CA LYS A 31 15.25 -7.92 -14.04
C LYS A 31 15.09 -8.10 -12.53
N LYS A 32 15.35 -7.04 -11.75
CA LYS A 32 15.29 -7.08 -10.29
C LYS A 32 13.84 -7.25 -9.83
N GLY A 33 13.60 -8.25 -8.98
CA GLY A 33 12.29 -8.49 -8.39
C GLY A 33 11.24 -9.10 -9.32
N LEU A 34 11.56 -9.44 -10.58
CA LEU A 34 10.58 -10.01 -11.51
C LEU A 34 9.93 -11.29 -10.96
N LEU A 35 10.73 -12.20 -10.40
CA LEU A 35 10.22 -13.42 -9.78
C LEU A 35 9.28 -13.11 -8.61
N GLN A 36 9.62 -12.11 -7.79
CA GLN A 36 8.73 -11.66 -6.70
C GLN A 36 7.41 -11.13 -7.27
N ARG A 37 7.46 -10.28 -8.30
CA ARG A 37 6.27 -9.74 -8.97
C ARG A 37 5.36 -10.83 -9.52
N LEU A 38 5.93 -11.94 -10.01
CA LEU A 38 5.22 -13.10 -10.53
C LEU A 38 4.74 -14.10 -9.45
N GLY A 39 5.04 -13.86 -8.19
CA GLY A 39 4.54 -14.67 -7.07
C GLY A 39 5.55 -15.61 -6.43
N ASN A 40 6.84 -15.42 -6.67
CA ASN A 40 7.90 -16.07 -5.91
C ASN A 40 8.12 -15.30 -4.60
N VAL A 41 7.44 -15.71 -3.54
CA VAL A 41 7.50 -15.07 -2.23
C VAL A 41 8.89 -15.29 -1.62
N PRO A 42 9.64 -14.23 -1.27
CA PRO A 42 10.92 -14.37 -0.58
C PRO A 42 10.76 -15.11 0.76
N GLU A 43 11.66 -16.02 1.07
CA GLU A 43 11.70 -16.67 2.39
C GLU A 43 11.87 -15.65 3.52
N SER A 44 12.60 -14.58 3.25
CA SER A 44 12.86 -13.52 4.23
C SER A 44 11.58 -12.87 4.75
N ILE A 45 10.48 -12.81 3.99
CA ILE A 45 9.24 -12.15 4.42
C ILE A 45 8.20 -13.11 4.99
N ARG A 46 8.50 -14.42 5.04
CA ARG A 46 7.58 -15.38 5.64
C ARG A 46 7.52 -15.18 7.14
N SER A 47 6.31 -15.17 7.67
CA SER A 47 6.04 -15.06 9.10
C SER A 47 5.08 -16.17 9.52
N PRO A 48 5.56 -17.43 9.62
CA PRO A 48 4.70 -18.57 9.95
C PRO A 48 4.09 -18.46 11.36
N HIS A 49 4.78 -17.78 12.28
CA HIS A 49 4.38 -17.64 13.70
C HIS A 49 4.31 -16.19 14.20
N GLY A 50 4.75 -15.20 13.41
CA GLY A 50 4.84 -13.80 13.85
C GLY A 50 3.70 -12.94 13.33
N ARG A 51 3.23 -12.01 14.16
CA ARG A 51 2.34 -10.93 13.73
C ARG A 51 3.14 -10.01 12.82
N SER A 52 2.57 -9.61 11.68
CA SER A 52 3.25 -8.72 10.74
C SER A 52 2.38 -7.53 10.34
N ILE A 53 3.06 -6.47 9.95
CA ILE A 53 2.45 -5.23 9.45
C ILE A 53 2.94 -5.06 8.04
N TRP A 54 2.03 -4.98 7.08
CA TRP A 54 2.40 -4.75 5.69
C TRP A 54 2.24 -3.27 5.34
N ILE A 55 3.36 -2.59 5.04
CA ILE A 55 3.38 -1.23 4.52
C ILE A 55 3.67 -1.25 3.01
N HIS A 56 2.85 -0.57 2.22
CA HIS A 56 3.06 -0.38 0.78
C HIS A 56 3.43 1.06 0.45
N ALA A 57 4.61 1.24 -0.16
CA ALA A 57 5.13 2.52 -0.62
C ALA A 57 5.79 2.34 -2.00
N VAL A 58 5.15 2.80 -3.06
CA VAL A 58 5.51 2.57 -4.47
C VAL A 58 6.86 3.21 -4.81
N SER A 59 7.08 4.44 -4.35
CA SER A 59 8.16 5.33 -4.78
C SER A 59 9.08 5.78 -3.64
N VAL A 60 10.23 6.37 -4.01
CA VAL A 60 11.15 7.03 -3.05
C VAL A 60 10.43 8.06 -2.18
N GLY A 61 9.56 8.87 -2.78
CA GLY A 61 8.83 9.92 -2.08
C GLY A 61 7.86 9.36 -1.03
N GLU A 62 7.23 8.23 -1.32
CA GLU A 62 6.34 7.53 -0.39
C GLU A 62 7.12 6.81 0.70
N VAL A 63 8.25 6.17 0.37
CA VAL A 63 9.14 5.53 1.36
C VAL A 63 9.61 6.56 2.40
N LEU A 64 9.95 7.77 1.96
CA LEU A 64 10.28 8.87 2.86
C LEU A 64 9.07 9.31 3.69
N ALA A 65 7.88 9.42 3.08
CA ALA A 65 6.66 9.82 3.78
C ALA A 65 6.24 8.83 4.88
N VAL A 66 6.41 7.52 4.67
CA VAL A 66 6.05 6.51 5.68
C VAL A 66 7.18 6.22 6.68
N SER A 67 8.34 6.85 6.54
CA SER A 67 9.52 6.51 7.35
C SER A 67 9.34 6.73 8.84
N GLN A 68 8.70 7.83 9.22
CA GLN A 68 8.40 8.12 10.63
C GLN A 68 7.27 7.23 11.15
N LEU A 69 6.27 6.95 10.31
CA LEU A 69 5.19 6.03 10.62
C LEU A 69 5.74 4.62 10.90
N VAL A 70 6.68 4.13 10.11
CA VAL A 70 7.35 2.83 10.33
C VAL A 70 8.02 2.79 11.71
N GLN A 71 8.72 3.86 12.10
CA GLN A 71 9.37 3.93 13.41
C GLN A 71 8.35 3.95 14.55
N ALA A 72 7.31 4.78 14.45
CA ALA A 72 6.26 4.86 15.45
C ALA A 72 5.51 3.52 15.60
N LEU A 73 5.20 2.85 14.49
CA LEU A 73 4.59 1.52 14.50
C LEU A 73 5.51 0.47 15.12
N GLY A 74 6.82 0.54 14.89
CA GLY A 74 7.78 -0.38 15.50
C GLY A 74 7.90 -0.20 17.01
N THR A 75 7.68 1.03 17.51
CA THR A 75 7.63 1.31 18.95
C THR A 75 6.32 0.86 19.58
N GLU A 76 5.19 1.10 18.93
CA GLU A 76 3.86 0.75 19.45
C GLU A 76 3.57 -0.76 19.36
N PHE A 77 4.12 -1.43 18.34
CA PHE A 77 3.93 -2.85 18.06
C PHE A 77 5.28 -3.59 18.03
N PRO A 78 5.98 -3.71 19.17
CA PRO A 78 7.32 -4.29 19.22
C PRO A 78 7.37 -5.77 18.85
N ASP A 79 6.26 -6.49 19.05
CA ASP A 79 6.13 -7.91 18.70
C ASP A 79 5.76 -8.13 17.22
N HIS A 80 5.59 -7.05 16.44
CA HIS A 80 5.18 -7.12 15.05
C HIS A 80 6.34 -6.87 14.11
N ARG A 81 6.47 -7.76 13.14
CA ARG A 81 7.42 -7.55 12.05
C ARG A 81 6.85 -6.61 11.01
N ILE A 82 7.52 -5.49 10.76
CA ILE A 82 7.13 -4.55 9.70
C ILE A 82 7.75 -5.00 8.37
N LEU A 83 6.90 -5.25 7.38
CA LEU A 83 7.28 -5.68 6.03
C LEU A 83 6.87 -4.59 5.02
N ILE A 84 7.80 -4.19 4.17
CA ILE A 84 7.64 -3.05 3.28
C ILE A 84 7.70 -3.50 1.83
N SER A 85 6.66 -3.19 1.07
CA SER A 85 6.62 -3.46 -0.36
C SER A 85 6.80 -2.20 -1.17
N THR A 86 7.60 -2.30 -2.23
CA THR A 86 7.89 -1.18 -3.15
C THR A 86 7.68 -1.59 -4.60
N THR A 87 7.40 -0.62 -5.46
CA THR A 87 7.21 -0.89 -6.90
C THR A 87 8.39 -0.40 -7.73
N THR A 88 9.08 0.66 -7.32
CA THR A 88 10.24 1.20 -8.05
C THR A 88 11.56 0.63 -7.52
N ASP A 89 12.55 0.43 -8.38
CA ASP A 89 13.88 -0.08 -7.98
C ASP A 89 14.60 0.91 -7.06
N THR A 90 14.41 2.22 -7.25
CA THR A 90 14.97 3.27 -6.40
C THR A 90 14.28 3.32 -5.04
N GLY A 91 12.95 3.19 -5.00
CA GLY A 91 12.19 3.05 -3.75
C GLY A 91 12.62 1.81 -2.97
N HIS A 92 12.79 0.68 -3.67
CA HIS A 92 13.26 -0.57 -3.07
C HIS A 92 14.64 -0.40 -2.41
N GLN A 93 15.61 0.15 -3.13
CA GLN A 93 16.96 0.37 -2.59
C GLN A 93 16.96 1.28 -1.36
N LEU A 94 16.18 2.36 -1.39
CA LEU A 94 16.05 3.25 -0.23
C LEU A 94 15.41 2.53 0.96
N ALA A 95 14.30 1.81 0.73
CA ALA A 95 13.62 1.06 1.78
C ALA A 95 14.54 0.01 2.39
N SER A 96 15.27 -0.77 1.58
CA SER A 96 16.20 -1.79 2.06
C SER A 96 17.32 -1.20 2.93
N ARG A 97 17.86 -0.04 2.55
CA ARG A 97 18.88 0.66 3.35
C ARG A 97 18.35 1.18 4.67
N ARG A 98 17.07 1.57 4.72
CA ARG A 98 16.47 2.22 5.88
C ARG A 98 15.83 1.24 6.88
N PHE A 99 15.29 0.13 6.41
CA PHE A 99 14.45 -0.78 7.20
C PHE A 99 14.95 -2.23 7.22
N GLY A 100 16.13 -2.48 6.64
CA GLY A 100 16.69 -3.84 6.48
C GLY A 100 16.21 -4.51 5.19
N ALA A 101 17.13 -5.08 4.44
CA ALA A 101 16.82 -5.70 3.15
C ALA A 101 15.91 -6.93 3.29
N GLU A 102 15.97 -7.62 4.42
CA GLU A 102 15.16 -8.78 4.77
C GLU A 102 13.67 -8.45 4.96
N ASN A 103 13.35 -7.20 5.26
CA ASN A 103 11.98 -6.71 5.49
C ASN A 103 11.36 -6.08 4.24
N VAL A 104 12.11 -5.99 3.13
CA VAL A 104 11.70 -5.26 1.94
C VAL A 104 11.54 -6.21 0.76
N PHE A 105 10.44 -6.06 0.02
CA PHE A 105 10.14 -6.87 -1.15
C PHE A 105 9.50 -6.03 -2.26
N TYR A 106 9.50 -6.55 -3.49
CA TYR A 106 8.78 -5.92 -4.58
C TYR A 106 7.30 -6.26 -4.50
N PHE A 107 6.44 -5.25 -4.64
CA PHE A 107 4.99 -5.45 -4.65
C PHE A 107 4.60 -6.44 -5.77
N PRO A 108 3.87 -7.52 -5.45
CA PRO A 108 3.44 -8.49 -6.44
C PRO A 108 2.45 -7.89 -7.45
N LEU A 109 2.39 -8.46 -8.65
CA LEU A 109 1.32 -8.09 -9.58
C LEU A 109 -0.04 -8.38 -8.94
N ASP A 110 -1.00 -7.46 -9.15
CA ASP A 110 -2.31 -7.49 -8.50
C ASP A 110 -3.27 -8.53 -9.13
N PHE A 111 -2.79 -9.76 -9.28
CA PHE A 111 -3.58 -10.94 -9.58
C PHE A 111 -3.92 -11.66 -8.29
N ARG A 112 -5.18 -12.08 -8.15
CA ARG A 112 -5.66 -12.78 -6.95
C ARG A 112 -4.78 -13.98 -6.57
N PHE A 113 -4.35 -14.79 -7.54
CA PHE A 113 -3.58 -16.00 -7.26
C PHE A 113 -2.14 -15.71 -6.80
N ILE A 114 -1.55 -14.60 -7.26
CA ILE A 114 -0.21 -14.15 -6.85
C ILE A 114 -0.32 -13.53 -5.46
N MET A 115 -1.17 -12.53 -5.31
CA MET A 115 -1.34 -11.75 -4.09
C MET A 115 -1.75 -12.64 -2.90
N ARG A 116 -2.55 -13.68 -3.13
CA ARG A 116 -2.92 -14.66 -2.09
C ARG A 116 -1.71 -15.39 -1.51
N LYS A 117 -0.64 -15.63 -2.28
CA LYS A 117 0.59 -16.25 -1.76
C LYS A 117 1.26 -15.34 -0.72
N TYR A 118 1.27 -14.04 -0.99
CA TYR A 118 1.85 -13.03 -0.11
C TYR A 118 1.07 -12.88 1.20
N PHE A 119 -0.26 -12.73 1.14
CA PHE A 119 -1.09 -12.70 2.35
C PHE A 119 -0.96 -13.96 3.19
N ARG A 120 -0.85 -15.14 2.56
CA ARG A 120 -0.66 -16.41 3.29
C ARG A 120 0.71 -16.51 3.95
N ALA A 121 1.76 -16.01 3.30
CA ALA A 121 3.12 -16.07 3.80
C ALA A 121 3.39 -15.08 4.92
N MET A 122 2.87 -13.86 4.81
CA MET A 122 3.09 -12.79 5.78
C MET A 122 2.07 -12.79 6.92
N ARG A 123 0.83 -13.22 6.64
CA ARG A 123 -0.32 -13.15 7.57
C ARG A 123 -0.42 -11.78 8.27
N PRO A 124 -0.51 -10.68 7.51
CA PRO A 124 -0.48 -9.34 8.09
C PRO A 124 -1.70 -9.14 9.00
N GLU A 125 -1.47 -8.56 10.17
CA GLU A 125 -2.54 -8.19 11.08
C GLU A 125 -3.22 -6.91 10.61
N PHE A 126 -2.45 -5.97 10.05
CA PHE A 126 -2.97 -4.80 9.35
C PHE A 126 -2.07 -4.37 8.20
N VAL A 127 -2.64 -3.57 7.31
CA VAL A 127 -2.03 -3.09 6.08
C VAL A 127 -2.07 -1.58 6.04
N VAL A 128 -0.95 -0.95 5.71
CA VAL A 128 -0.82 0.49 5.50
C VAL A 128 -0.44 0.75 4.06
N VAL A 129 -1.18 1.60 3.36
CA VAL A 129 -0.91 2.00 1.99
C VAL A 129 -0.59 3.48 1.95
N ALA A 130 0.58 3.84 1.43
CA ALA A 130 0.94 5.23 1.21
C ALA A 130 0.19 5.81 0.00
N GLU A 131 -0.32 7.03 0.17
CA GLU A 131 -0.97 7.83 -0.88
C GLU A 131 -2.26 7.19 -1.44
N THR A 132 -2.45 7.13 -2.77
CA THR A 132 -3.71 6.68 -3.38
C THR A 132 -3.52 5.53 -4.35
N GLU A 133 -3.08 4.39 -3.81
CA GLU A 133 -2.83 3.16 -4.56
C GLU A 133 -3.97 2.15 -4.37
N PHE A 134 -5.03 2.29 -5.17
CA PHE A 134 -6.24 1.46 -5.07
C PHE A 134 -6.15 0.16 -5.88
N TRP A 135 -5.35 -0.80 -5.40
CA TRP A 135 -5.18 -2.12 -6.01
C TRP A 135 -6.38 -3.05 -5.69
N PRO A 136 -7.27 -3.37 -6.66
CA PRO A 136 -8.53 -4.05 -6.39
C PRO A 136 -8.39 -5.44 -5.77
N ASN A 137 -7.46 -6.28 -6.26
CA ASN A 137 -7.29 -7.62 -5.72
C ASN A 137 -6.58 -7.59 -4.37
N PHE A 138 -5.61 -6.71 -4.19
CA PHE A 138 -4.93 -6.45 -2.93
C PHE A 138 -5.91 -6.05 -1.82
N LEU A 139 -6.71 -5.01 -2.05
CA LEU A 139 -7.69 -4.53 -1.07
C LEU A 139 -8.75 -5.59 -0.78
N ARG A 140 -9.22 -6.31 -1.81
CA ARG A 140 -10.14 -7.43 -1.61
C ARG A 140 -9.52 -8.54 -0.76
N LEU A 141 -8.27 -8.92 -1.04
CA LEU A 141 -7.59 -10.00 -0.31
C LEU A 141 -7.21 -9.61 1.11
N ALA A 142 -6.90 -8.35 1.37
CA ALA A 142 -6.72 -7.83 2.73
C ALA A 142 -7.99 -8.03 3.55
N ASN A 143 -9.15 -7.67 2.98
CA ASN A 143 -10.44 -7.89 3.63
C ASN A 143 -10.78 -9.39 3.79
N GLU A 144 -10.52 -10.23 2.77
CA GLU A 144 -10.68 -11.70 2.86
C GLU A 144 -9.77 -12.31 3.96
N ALA A 145 -8.57 -11.74 4.16
CA ALA A 145 -7.61 -12.15 5.19
C ALA A 145 -7.90 -11.55 6.59
N ARG A 146 -8.93 -10.69 6.71
CA ARG A 146 -9.24 -9.90 7.92
C ARG A 146 -8.09 -9.01 8.38
N SER A 147 -7.29 -8.52 7.43
CA SER A 147 -6.22 -7.55 7.67
C SER A 147 -6.77 -6.14 7.37
N PRO A 148 -7.10 -5.31 8.38
CA PRO A 148 -7.65 -3.99 8.14
C PRO A 148 -6.68 -3.14 7.32
N VAL A 149 -7.22 -2.36 6.38
CA VAL A 149 -6.42 -1.49 5.51
C VAL A 149 -6.59 -0.04 5.92
N ALA A 150 -5.48 0.63 6.19
CA ALA A 150 -5.38 2.08 6.34
C ALA A 150 -4.66 2.66 5.12
N ILE A 151 -5.28 3.65 4.46
CA ILE A 151 -4.64 4.44 3.43
C ILE A 151 -4.20 5.76 4.05
N VAL A 152 -2.89 6.01 4.05
CA VAL A 152 -2.27 7.16 4.73
C VAL A 152 -1.77 8.18 3.74
N ASN A 153 -1.78 9.46 4.13
CA ASN A 153 -1.35 10.54 3.27
C ASN A 153 -2.11 10.60 1.93
N ALA A 154 -3.40 10.22 1.95
CA ALA A 154 -4.23 10.11 0.76
C ALA A 154 -4.43 11.48 0.09
N ARG A 155 -4.15 11.54 -1.21
CA ARG A 155 -4.26 12.75 -2.03
C ARG A 155 -4.86 12.41 -3.38
N ILE A 156 -5.85 13.16 -3.82
CA ILE A 156 -6.42 13.00 -5.17
C ILE A 156 -6.13 14.26 -5.98
N SER A 157 -5.26 14.12 -6.98
CA SER A 157 -4.90 15.22 -7.90
C SER A 157 -6.09 15.68 -8.74
N ASP A 158 -6.06 16.95 -9.18
CA ASP A 158 -7.08 17.51 -10.08
C ASP A 158 -7.15 16.75 -11.41
N ARG A 159 -6.02 16.17 -11.86
CA ARG A 159 -5.92 15.38 -13.10
C ARG A 159 -6.60 14.01 -12.98
N SER A 160 -6.41 13.30 -11.88
CA SER A 160 -6.94 11.94 -11.69
C SER A 160 -8.41 11.95 -11.25
N PHE A 161 -8.87 13.03 -10.61
CA PHE A 161 -10.19 13.11 -10.01
C PHE A 161 -11.36 12.86 -10.99
N PRO A 162 -11.43 13.50 -12.18
CA PRO A 162 -12.53 13.25 -13.13
C PRO A 162 -12.60 11.80 -13.59
N GLY A 163 -11.43 11.17 -13.77
CA GLY A 163 -11.33 9.75 -14.14
C GLY A 163 -11.89 8.86 -13.04
N TYR A 164 -11.48 9.07 -11.79
CA TYR A 164 -12.02 8.32 -10.66
C TYR A 164 -13.53 8.52 -10.50
N ARG A 165 -14.01 9.76 -10.63
CA ARG A 165 -15.45 10.06 -10.53
C ARG A 165 -16.27 9.34 -11.61
N ARG A 166 -15.76 9.25 -12.84
CA ARG A 166 -16.41 8.50 -13.94
C ARG A 166 -16.59 7.02 -13.60
N TRP A 167 -15.63 6.43 -12.89
CA TRP A 167 -15.66 5.02 -12.49
C TRP A 167 -16.11 4.80 -11.03
N ARG A 168 -16.77 5.79 -10.42
CA ARG A 168 -17.22 5.75 -9.01
C ARG A 168 -17.93 4.45 -8.63
N PHE A 169 -18.81 3.93 -9.49
CA PHE A 169 -19.54 2.69 -9.19
C PHE A 169 -18.61 1.47 -8.99
N LEU A 170 -17.53 1.40 -9.76
CA LEU A 170 -16.52 0.36 -9.59
C LEU A 170 -15.62 0.65 -8.39
N LEU A 171 -15.18 1.90 -8.23
CA LEU A 171 -14.35 2.31 -7.10
C LEU A 171 -15.03 2.10 -5.77
N CYS A 172 -16.32 2.40 -5.63
CA CYS A 172 -17.08 2.14 -4.40
C CYS A 172 -16.94 0.67 -3.95
N LYS A 173 -16.95 -0.29 -4.89
CA LYS A 173 -16.76 -1.72 -4.59
C LYS A 173 -15.33 -2.08 -4.17
N VAL A 174 -14.34 -1.28 -4.58
CA VAL A 174 -12.93 -1.44 -4.20
C VAL A 174 -12.68 -0.77 -2.85
N LEU A 175 -13.08 0.50 -2.71
CA LEU A 175 -12.85 1.37 -1.56
C LEU A 175 -13.60 0.90 -0.30
N LYS A 176 -14.72 0.18 -0.43
CA LYS A 176 -15.38 -0.45 0.73
C LYS A 176 -14.51 -1.45 1.50
N ASN A 177 -13.44 -1.97 0.87
CA ASN A 177 -12.50 -2.89 1.51
C ASN A 177 -11.40 -2.16 2.29
N VAL A 178 -11.47 -0.83 2.36
CA VAL A 178 -10.58 -0.01 3.17
C VAL A 178 -11.30 0.37 4.47
N ASN A 179 -10.57 0.28 5.58
CA ASN A 179 -11.09 0.54 6.92
C ASN A 179 -10.91 2.00 7.32
N LEU A 180 -9.82 2.63 6.89
CA LEU A 180 -9.49 4.01 7.23
C LEU A 180 -8.80 4.71 6.06
N PHE A 181 -9.25 5.92 5.75
CA PHE A 181 -8.59 6.84 4.84
C PHE A 181 -8.15 8.08 5.61
N LEU A 182 -6.85 8.36 5.59
CA LEU A 182 -6.26 9.55 6.18
C LEU A 182 -5.87 10.52 5.05
N ALA A 183 -6.74 11.48 4.79
CA ALA A 183 -6.56 12.49 3.77
C ALA A 183 -5.63 13.62 4.23
N GLN A 184 -4.83 14.16 3.30
CA GLN A 184 -3.94 15.28 3.60
C GLN A 184 -4.69 16.59 3.89
N THR A 185 -5.78 16.83 3.17
CA THR A 185 -6.56 18.06 3.24
C THR A 185 -8.06 17.79 3.26
N GLN A 186 -8.86 18.77 3.67
CA GLN A 186 -10.31 18.70 3.56
C GLN A 186 -10.76 18.51 2.11
N LYS A 187 -10.04 19.09 1.15
CA LYS A 187 -10.29 18.92 -0.29
C LYS A 187 -10.10 17.47 -0.71
N ASP A 188 -9.03 16.82 -0.25
CA ASP A 188 -8.77 15.40 -0.54
C ASP A 188 -9.80 14.47 0.11
N SER A 189 -10.21 14.77 1.35
CA SER A 189 -11.29 14.04 2.02
C SER A 189 -12.61 14.08 1.23
N ARG A 190 -13.05 15.28 0.81
CA ARG A 190 -14.25 15.42 -0.03
C ARG A 190 -14.14 14.62 -1.32
N ARG A 191 -12.97 14.67 -1.97
CA ARG A 191 -12.72 13.90 -3.19
C ARG A 191 -12.79 12.40 -2.98
N LEU A 192 -12.22 11.88 -1.90
CA LEU A 192 -12.28 10.45 -1.56
C LEU A 192 -13.74 9.99 -1.44
N ILE A 193 -14.55 10.78 -0.74
CA ILE A 193 -15.99 10.50 -0.59
C ILE A 193 -16.69 10.56 -1.95
N GLU A 194 -16.41 11.58 -2.77
CA GLU A 194 -17.00 11.75 -4.10
C GLU A 194 -16.67 10.60 -5.07
N ILE A 195 -15.50 9.97 -4.95
CA ILE A 195 -15.11 8.80 -5.76
C ILE A 195 -15.63 7.47 -5.20
N GLY A 196 -16.26 7.48 -4.01
CA GLY A 196 -16.96 6.34 -3.43
C GLY A 196 -16.35 5.74 -2.16
N ALA A 197 -15.46 6.45 -1.46
CA ALA A 197 -15.05 6.06 -0.11
C ALA A 197 -16.21 6.26 0.89
N PRO A 198 -16.43 5.35 1.85
CA PRO A 198 -17.42 5.54 2.91
C PRO A 198 -17.05 6.74 3.79
N ALA A 199 -17.95 7.70 3.96
CA ALA A 199 -17.66 8.96 4.65
C ALA A 199 -17.28 8.77 6.13
N ASP A 200 -17.85 7.75 6.79
CA ASP A 200 -17.55 7.31 8.15
C ASP A 200 -16.13 6.77 8.33
N ARG A 201 -15.42 6.48 7.22
CA ARG A 201 -14.06 5.94 7.20
C ARG A 201 -13.02 6.93 6.70
N VAL A 202 -13.42 8.17 6.43
CA VAL A 202 -12.51 9.21 5.91
C VAL A 202 -12.27 10.26 7.00
N ALA A 203 -11.00 10.40 7.40
CA ALA A 203 -10.54 11.42 8.32
C ALA A 203 -9.47 12.31 7.65
N VAL A 204 -9.28 13.52 8.16
CA VAL A 204 -8.20 14.41 7.74
C VAL A 204 -7.12 14.39 8.82
N SER A 205 -5.91 13.94 8.46
CA SER A 205 -4.77 13.82 9.39
C SER A 205 -3.67 14.84 9.16
N GLY A 206 -3.71 15.61 8.06
CA GLY A 206 -2.56 16.39 7.60
C GLY A 206 -1.56 15.57 6.79
N ASN A 207 -0.42 16.17 6.43
CA ASN A 207 0.58 15.58 5.52
C ASN A 207 1.74 14.98 6.31
N LEU A 208 2.01 13.68 6.12
CA LEU A 208 3.10 12.93 6.78
C LEU A 208 4.50 13.51 6.51
N LYS A 209 4.68 14.36 5.48
CA LYS A 209 5.96 14.99 5.16
C LYS A 209 6.35 16.15 6.09
N PHE A 210 5.45 16.60 6.98
CA PHE A 210 5.67 17.79 7.81
C PHE A 210 5.78 17.54 9.32
N ASP A 211 5.84 16.28 9.78
CA ASP A 211 6.16 15.97 11.18
C ASP A 211 7.69 16.05 11.42
N VAL A 212 8.24 17.26 11.27
CA VAL A 212 9.56 17.63 11.83
C VAL A 212 9.37 17.76 13.35
N PRO A 213 10.21 17.15 14.21
CA PRO A 213 9.85 16.89 15.59
C PRO A 213 9.75 18.18 16.41
N LEU A 214 8.59 18.42 17.03
CA LEU A 214 8.38 19.44 18.06
C LEU A 214 7.53 18.85 19.22
N PRO A 215 7.67 19.39 20.44
CA PRO A 215 7.77 18.60 21.68
C PRO A 215 6.43 18.21 22.32
N ALA A 216 6.54 17.14 23.13
CA ALA A 216 5.57 16.51 24.03
C ALA A 216 4.29 15.91 23.40
N PRO A 217 3.92 14.66 23.76
CA PRO A 217 2.84 13.93 23.13
C PRO A 217 1.48 14.61 23.38
N PRO A 218 0.68 14.89 22.33
CA PRO A 218 -0.65 15.46 22.49
C PRO A 218 -1.62 14.43 23.11
N PRO A 219 -2.65 14.90 23.85
CA PRO A 219 -3.59 14.08 24.64
C PRO A 219 -4.49 13.13 23.82
N ILE A 220 -4.26 13.00 22.51
CA ILE A 220 -4.99 12.12 21.61
C ILE A 220 -4.64 10.64 21.81
N VAL A 221 -3.43 10.34 22.29
CA VAL A 221 -3.01 8.97 22.66
C VAL A 221 -3.83 8.46 23.86
N ALA A 222 -4.23 9.36 24.77
CA ALA A 222 -5.10 9.02 25.90
C ALA A 222 -6.56 8.75 25.47
N GLN A 223 -7.02 9.34 24.36
CA GLN A 223 -8.40 9.21 23.87
C GLN A 223 -8.62 7.94 23.03
N VAL A 224 -7.57 7.41 22.39
CA VAL A 224 -7.62 6.09 21.73
C VAL A 224 -7.64 4.95 22.76
N ARG A 225 -7.08 5.17 23.96
CA ARG A 225 -7.07 4.19 25.06
C ARG A 225 -8.42 3.99 25.74
N SER A 226 -9.32 4.98 25.69
CA SER A 226 -10.66 4.92 26.31
C SER A 226 -11.74 4.34 25.40
N ALA A 227 -11.39 3.98 24.16
CA ALA A 227 -12.31 3.41 23.17
C ALA A 227 -12.01 1.93 22.86
N LEU A 228 -11.13 1.30 23.67
CA LEU A 228 -10.93 -0.14 23.83
C LEU A 228 -11.33 -0.54 25.25
#